data_AF-T0ZUY0-F1
#
_entry.id   AF-T0ZUY0-F1
#
_cell.length_a   1.000
_cell.length_b   1.000
_cell.length_c   1.000
_cell.angle_alpha   90.00
_cell.angle_beta   90.00
_cell.angle_gamma   90.00
#
_symmetry.space_group_name_H-M   'P 1'
#
loop_
_entity.id
_entity.type
_entity.pdbx_description
1 polymer ?
#
loop_
_entity_poly.entity_id
_entity_poly.type
_entity_poly.pdbx_seq_one_letter_code
_entity_poly.pdbx_strand_id
1 'polypeptide(L)'
;MTEHRHLLIRLEAPLMSFGATAVDARGVIQRWPAASLLTGLCANALGYRRTESERLNRLQSRLRWAVRIDREGEVLTDFQTAQLAKGDR
;
A
#
# COMPACT_ATOMS: atom_id res chain seq x y z
N MET A 1 -24.30 -8.69 -21.77
CA MET A 1 -23.49 -7.94 -20.79
C MET A 1 -22.77 -8.97 -19.93
N THR A 2 -21.45 -9.05 -19.99
CA THR A 2 -20.69 -9.93 -19.10
C THR A 2 -20.80 -9.40 -17.67
N GLU A 3 -21.34 -10.19 -16.74
CA GLU A 3 -21.29 -9.84 -15.32
C GLU A 3 -19.83 -9.78 -14.87
N HIS A 4 -19.41 -8.61 -14.41
CA HIS A 4 -18.13 -8.46 -13.75
C HIS A 4 -18.33 -8.74 -12.26
N ARG A 5 -17.66 -9.79 -11.76
CA ARG A 5 -17.58 -10.04 -10.32
C ARG A 5 -16.53 -9.11 -9.72
N HIS A 6 -16.92 -8.35 -8.71
CA HIS A 6 -16.07 -7.41 -7.99
C HIS A 6 -15.97 -7.78 -6.52
N LEU A 7 -14.83 -7.49 -5.91
CA LEU A 7 -14.64 -7.54 -4.47
C LEU A 7 -14.58 -6.11 -3.94
N LEU A 8 -15.43 -5.79 -2.96
CA LEU A 8 -15.37 -4.52 -2.25
C LEU A 8 -14.59 -4.72 -0.95
N ILE A 9 -13.61 -3.85 -0.70
CA ILE A 9 -12.82 -3.81 0.52
C ILE A 9 -12.95 -2.41 1.10
N ARG A 10 -13.26 -2.32 2.39
CA ARG A 10 -13.25 -1.05 3.13
C ARG A 10 -11.94 -0.93 3.90
N LEU A 11 -11.18 0.13 3.60
CA LEU A 11 -9.99 0.51 4.37
C LEU A 11 -10.41 1.56 5.40
N GLU A 12 -10.44 1.17 6.67
CA GLU A 12 -10.85 2.04 7.78
C GLU A 12 -9.91 1.84 8.96
N ALA A 13 -9.25 2.91 9.38
CA ALA A 13 -8.31 2.95 10.49
C ALA A 13 -8.19 4.39 11.02
N PRO A 14 -7.73 4.59 12.27
CA PRO A 14 -7.48 5.93 12.81
C PRO A 14 -6.41 6.72 12.04
N LEU A 15 -5.38 6.01 11.54
CA LEU A 15 -4.31 6.56 10.72
C LEU A 15 -4.08 5.63 9.53
N MET A 16 -3.81 6.23 8.37
CA MET A 16 -3.44 5.52 7.15
C MET A 16 -2.32 6.27 6.45
N SER A 17 -1.38 5.54 5.86
CA SER A 17 -0.27 6.09 5.09
C SER A 17 -0.15 5.32 3.79
N PHE A 18 -0.38 6.00 2.66
CA PHE A 18 -0.27 5.43 1.33
C PHE A 18 0.97 6.02 0.66
N GLY A 19 2.09 5.31 0.75
CA GLY A 19 3.37 5.79 0.21
C GLY A 19 3.28 6.18 -1.27
N ALA A 20 3.87 7.31 -1.60
CA ALA A 20 4.12 7.78 -2.95
C ALA A 20 5.62 7.63 -3.29
N THR A 21 6.05 8.20 -4.41
CA THR A 21 7.48 8.24 -4.78
C THR A 21 8.28 8.98 -3.71
N ALA A 22 9.17 8.27 -3.02
CA ALA A 22 10.11 8.83 -2.06
C ALA A 22 11.53 8.75 -2.64
N VAL A 23 12.26 9.87 -2.56
CA VAL A 23 13.65 10.00 -3.07
C VAL A 23 14.65 10.11 -1.91
N ASP A 24 14.20 10.54 -0.74
CA ASP A 24 14.98 10.70 0.49
C ASP A 24 14.24 10.07 1.69
N ALA A 25 14.68 10.38 2.90
CA ALA A 25 14.07 9.90 4.14
C ALA A 25 12.69 10.53 4.44
N ARG A 26 12.14 11.38 3.55
CA ARG A 26 10.79 11.92 3.72
C ARG A 26 9.77 10.90 3.25
N GLY A 27 8.90 10.48 4.16
CA GLY A 27 7.76 9.60 3.86
C GLY A 27 6.67 10.33 3.09
N VAL A 28 6.89 10.59 1.80
CA VAL A 28 5.87 11.20 0.92
C VAL A 28 4.69 10.24 0.79
N ILE A 29 3.49 10.76 1.05
CA ILE A 29 2.23 10.02 0.93
C ILE A 29 1.35 10.62 -0.17
N GLN A 30 0.39 9.83 -0.62
CA GLN A 30 -0.72 10.25 -1.46
C GLN A 30 -2.05 9.91 -0.79
N ARG A 31 -3.16 10.46 -1.32
CA ARG A 31 -4.49 10.38 -0.69
C ARG A 31 -5.17 9.01 -0.81
N TRP A 32 -4.73 8.16 -1.72
CA TRP A 32 -5.29 6.82 -1.95
C TRP A 32 -4.20 5.77 -2.15
N PRO A 33 -4.51 4.48 -1.95
CA PRO A 33 -3.56 3.40 -2.18
C PRO A 33 -2.98 3.39 -3.60
N ALA A 34 -1.67 3.13 -3.71
CA ALA A 34 -1.06 2.75 -4.97
C ALA A 34 -1.40 1.29 -5.32
N ALA A 35 -1.27 0.93 -6.60
CA ALA A 35 -1.38 -0.46 -7.05
C ALA A 35 -0.40 -1.40 -6.31
N SER A 36 0.80 -0.91 -5.97
CA SER A 36 1.80 -1.66 -5.22
C SER A 36 1.36 -1.97 -3.78
N LEU A 37 0.69 -1.02 -3.12
CA LEU A 37 0.15 -1.23 -1.77
C LEU A 37 -0.97 -2.28 -1.80
N LEU A 38 -1.92 -2.16 -2.74
CA LEU A 38 -2.99 -3.14 -2.92
C LEU A 38 -2.42 -4.53 -3.23
N THR A 39 -1.38 -4.60 -4.08
CA THR A 39 -0.66 -5.85 -4.35
C THR A 39 -0.07 -6.44 -3.08
N GLY A 40 0.62 -5.64 -2.26
CA GLY A 40 1.23 -6.08 -1.00
C GLY A 40 0.18 -6.58 0.01
N LEU A 41 -0.93 -5.86 0.16
CA LEU A 41 -2.03 -6.24 1.04
C LEU A 41 -2.64 -7.59 0.61
N CYS A 42 -2.98 -7.74 -0.67
CA CYS A 42 -3.54 -8.99 -1.20
C CYS A 42 -2.51 -10.14 -1.13
N ALA A 43 -1.24 -9.87 -1.46
CA ALA A 43 -0.16 -10.85 -1.40
C ALA A 43 0.05 -11.38 0.03
N ASN A 44 -0.01 -10.50 1.04
CA ASN A 44 0.07 -10.89 2.45
C ASN A 44 -1.07 -11.84 2.82
N ALA A 45 -2.31 -11.50 2.46
CA ALA A 45 -3.48 -12.36 2.70
C ALA A 45 -3.40 -13.71 1.97
N LEU A 46 -2.73 -13.76 0.81
CA LEU A 46 -2.47 -14.98 0.04
C LEU A 46 -1.26 -15.78 0.55
N GLY A 47 -0.51 -15.28 1.53
CA GLY A 47 0.69 -15.92 2.08
C GLY A 47 1.92 -15.85 1.18
N TYR A 48 1.99 -14.90 0.25
CA TYR A 48 3.16 -14.73 -0.62
C TYR A 48 4.32 -14.06 0.12
N ARG A 49 5.53 -14.55 -0.10
CA ARG A 49 6.76 -13.95 0.43
C ARG A 49 7.27 -12.85 -0.49
N ARG A 50 8.01 -11.90 0.09
CA ARG A 50 8.67 -10.80 -0.64
C ARG A 50 9.61 -11.29 -1.76
N THR A 51 10.20 -12.47 -1.61
CA THR A 51 11.13 -13.05 -2.61
C THR A 51 10.42 -13.70 -3.80
N GLU A 52 9.10 -13.85 -3.76
CA GLU A 52 8.31 -14.46 -4.84
C GLU A 52 7.93 -13.43 -5.92
N SER A 53 8.94 -12.75 -6.48
CA SER A 53 8.79 -11.61 -7.40
C SER A 53 7.87 -11.90 -8.60
N GLU A 54 7.95 -13.10 -9.19
CA GLU A 54 7.09 -13.49 -10.32
C GLU A 54 5.61 -13.52 -9.93
N ARG A 55 5.29 -14.06 -8.75
CA ARG A 55 3.91 -14.12 -8.24
C ARG A 55 3.38 -12.73 -7.91
N LEU A 56 4.22 -11.88 -7.31
CA LEU A 56 3.88 -10.49 -7.01
C LEU A 56 3.63 -9.69 -8.30
N ASN A 57 4.50 -9.82 -9.30
CA ASN A 57 4.33 -9.16 -10.60
C ASN A 57 3.07 -9.63 -11.33
N ARG A 58 2.79 -10.93 -11.29
CA ARG A 58 1.56 -11.49 -11.87
C ARG A 58 0.31 -11.00 -11.13
N LEU A 59 0.36 -10.86 -9.81
CA LEU A 59 -0.75 -10.32 -9.03
C LEU A 59 -1.00 -8.85 -9.42
N GLN A 60 0.03 -8.01 -9.34
CA GLN A 60 -0.07 -6.58 -9.64
C GLN A 60 -0.59 -6.32 -11.07
N SER A 61 -0.06 -7.02 -12.07
CA SER A 61 -0.45 -6.83 -13.48
C SER A 61 -1.90 -7.23 -13.78
N ARG A 62 -2.52 -8.06 -12.94
CA ARG A 62 -3.92 -8.50 -13.11
C ARG A 62 -4.91 -7.70 -12.27
N LEU A 63 -4.44 -6.90 -11.31
CA LEU A 63 -5.31 -6.07 -10.48
C LEU A 63 -5.95 -4.96 -11.33
N ARG A 64 -7.27 -4.97 -11.39
CA ARG A 64 -8.09 -3.84 -11.82
C ARG A 64 -8.80 -3.31 -10.59
N TRP A 65 -8.54 -2.06 -10.25
CA TRP A 65 -9.02 -1.48 -9.01
C TRP A 65 -9.53 -0.06 -9.24
N ALA A 66 -10.41 0.36 -8.35
CA ALA A 66 -10.90 1.72 -8.24
C ALA A 66 -11.01 2.05 -6.75
N VAL A 67 -10.86 3.32 -6.41
CA VAL A 67 -10.98 3.81 -5.03
C VAL A 67 -12.08 4.87 -4.99
N ARG A 68 -12.90 4.80 -3.96
CA ARG A 68 -13.80 5.87 -3.53
C ARG A 68 -13.34 6.35 -2.17
N ILE A 69 -13.24 7.66 -1.99
CA ILE A 69 -12.95 8.28 -0.70
C ILE A 69 -14.29 8.52 -0.01
N ASP A 70 -14.55 7.78 1.06
CA ASP A 70 -15.84 7.85 1.79
C ASP A 70 -15.90 9.02 2.77
N ARG A 71 -14.75 9.36 3.36
CA ARG A 71 -14.57 10.49 4.27
C ARG A 71 -13.20 11.09 4.01
N GLU A 72 -13.15 12.42 3.98
CA GLU A 72 -11.89 13.13 3.92
C GLU A 72 -11.15 13.02 5.25
N GLY A 73 -9.84 12.87 5.17
CA GLY A 73 -8.94 12.87 6.33
C GLY A 73 -8.03 14.10 6.31
N GLU A 74 -7.40 14.36 7.44
CA GLU A 74 -6.40 15.41 7.56
C GLU A 74 -4.99 14.82 7.39
N VAL A 75 -4.10 15.59 6.77
CA VAL A 75 -2.70 15.18 6.63
C VAL A 75 -1.97 15.43 7.94
N LEU A 76 -1.42 14.36 8.52
CA LEU A 76 -0.55 14.41 9.69
C LEU A 76 0.90 14.21 9.25
N THR A 77 1.81 15.02 9.80
CA THR A 77 3.25 14.81 9.67
C THR A 77 3.80 14.23 10.97
N ASP A 78 4.51 13.11 10.87
CA ASP A 78 5.17 12.44 12.00
C ASP A 78 6.68 12.70 11.99
N PHE A 79 7.27 13.01 13.14
CA PHE A 79 8.70 13.18 13.31
C PHE A 79 9.32 11.90 13.87
N GLN A 80 9.79 11.05 12.95
CA GLN A 80 10.32 9.72 13.30
C GLN A 80 11.85 9.76 13.39
N THR A 81 12.39 9.36 14.54
CA THR A 81 13.84 9.22 14.76
C THR A 81 14.22 7.74 14.88
N ALA A 82 15.39 7.40 14.37
CA ALA A 82 15.99 6.07 14.54
C ALA A 82 17.41 6.24 15.08
N GLN A 83 17.71 5.61 16.23
CA GLN A 83 19.06 5.56 16.76
C GLN A 83 19.80 4.40 16.12
N LEU A 84 20.77 4.71 15.27
CA LEU A 84 21.60 3.69 14.60
C LEU A 84 22.80 3.34 15.47
N ALA A 85 23.03 2.04 15.68
CA ALA A 85 24.22 1.50 16.30
C ALA A 85 25.22 1.00 15.26
N LYS A 86 26.50 0.83 15.66
CA LYS A 86 27.61 0.44 14.77
C LYS A 86 27.39 -0.91 14.05
N GLY A 87 26.43 -1.72 14.50
CA GLY A 87 26.09 -3.03 13.93
C GLY A 87 24.81 -3.06 13.09
N ASP A 88 24.08 -1.95 12.96
CA ASP A 88 22.83 -1.92 12.19
C ASP A 88 23.14 -1.99 10.69
N ARG A 89 22.46 -2.90 9.98
CA ARG A 89 22.56 -3.12 8.54
C ARG A 89 21.21 -2.94 7.87
#